data_AF-A0A1V4D8Y8-F1
#
_entry.id   AF-A0A1V4D8Y8-F1
#
_cell.length_a   1.000
_cell.length_b   1.000
_cell.length_c   1.000
_cell.angle_alpha   90.00
_cell.angle_beta   90.00
_cell.angle_gamma   90.00
#
_symmetry.space_group_name_H-M   'P 1'
#
loop_
_entity.id
_entity.type
_entity.pdbx_description
1 polymer ?
#
loop_
_entity_poly.entity_id
_entity_poly.type
_entity_poly.pdbx_seq_one_letter_code
_entity_poly.pdbx_strand_id
1 'polypeptide(L)'
;MDATQQDATARARELQRSWYGEPLGALFRRLIDDLGLNQARLAAVLGLSAPMLSQLMSGQRAKIGNPAVVQRVQALQELSSQAADGRVSAAEAAERMEEIKKSAGGSVLNSTQTTASTGAPTVRRVVREIQSLLRSVAAAGDIIDAADSLAPAHPELAEFLRVYGAGRTADAVAHYEAHQS
;
A
#
# COMPACT_ATOMS: atom_id res chain seq x y z
N MET A 1 -0.25 -9.58 38.03
CA MET A 1 -0.29 -9.71 36.55
C MET A 1 0.22 -8.44 35.86
N ASP A 2 0.18 -7.27 36.52
CA ASP A 2 0.59 -5.98 35.95
C ASP A 2 2.08 -5.82 35.63
N ALA A 3 3.00 -6.29 36.49
CA ALA A 3 4.44 -6.06 36.31
C ALA A 3 5.01 -6.70 35.02
N THR A 4 4.62 -7.94 34.72
CA THR A 4 5.04 -8.66 33.50
C THR A 4 4.50 -8.01 32.22
N GLN A 5 3.31 -7.42 32.29
CA GLN A 5 2.69 -6.73 31.16
C GLN A 5 3.32 -5.35 30.93
N GLN A 6 3.66 -4.64 32.01
CA GLN A 6 4.44 -3.40 31.94
C GLN A 6 5.82 -3.64 31.31
N ASP A 7 6.54 -4.68 31.71
CA ASP A 7 7.84 -5.04 31.12
C ASP A 7 7.75 -5.41 29.63
N ALA A 8 6.67 -6.09 29.21
CA ALA A 8 6.45 -6.42 27.81
C ALA A 8 6.22 -5.14 26.97
N THR A 9 5.42 -4.19 27.46
CA THR A 9 5.18 -2.92 26.78
C THR A 9 6.43 -2.04 26.71
N ALA A 10 7.26 -2.03 27.76
CA ALA A 10 8.53 -1.31 27.77
C ALA A 10 9.50 -1.85 26.71
N ARG A 11 9.67 -3.18 26.63
CA ARG A 11 10.48 -3.84 25.58
C ARG A 11 9.96 -3.56 24.18
N ALA A 12 8.64 -3.57 23.99
CA ALA A 12 8.04 -3.28 22.70
C ALA A 12 8.28 -1.82 22.25
N ARG A 13 8.27 -0.85 23.16
CA ARG A 13 8.63 0.55 22.84
C ARG A 13 10.11 0.70 22.49
N GLU A 14 10.98 -0.05 23.15
CA GLU A 14 12.41 -0.05 22.81
C GLU A 14 12.65 -0.64 21.42
N LEU A 15 11.96 -1.71 21.06
CA LEU A 15 11.97 -2.26 19.70
C LEU A 15 11.41 -1.26 18.66
N GLN A 16 10.37 -0.51 19.00
CA GLN A 16 9.88 0.55 18.11
C GLN A 16 10.95 1.63 17.90
N ARG A 17 11.64 2.06 18.96
CA ARG A 17 12.72 3.05 18.86
C ARG A 17 13.87 2.54 17.99
N SER A 18 14.26 1.28 18.12
CA SER A 18 15.34 0.72 17.30
C SER A 18 14.96 0.58 15.81
N TRP A 19 13.68 0.35 15.49
CA TRP A 19 13.22 0.19 14.10
C TRP A 19 12.77 1.48 13.43
N TYR A 20 12.17 2.39 14.19
CA TYR A 20 11.50 3.59 13.67
C TYR A 20 12.15 4.89 14.16
N GLY A 21 13.22 4.81 14.96
CA GLY A 21 13.93 5.96 15.54
C GLY A 21 13.26 6.52 16.80
N GLU A 22 11.94 6.43 16.90
CA GLU A 22 11.18 6.83 18.09
C GLU A 22 9.99 5.90 18.36
N PRO A 23 9.40 5.92 19.57
CA PRO A 23 8.18 5.18 19.85
C PRO A 23 7.02 5.64 18.97
N LEU A 24 6.32 4.68 18.35
CA LEU A 24 5.22 4.98 17.42
C LEU A 24 4.09 5.77 18.07
N GLY A 25 3.87 5.60 19.38
CA GLY A 25 2.88 6.37 20.12
C GLY A 25 3.18 7.87 20.19
N ALA A 26 4.45 8.27 20.24
CA ALA A 26 4.84 9.68 20.19
C ALA A 26 4.68 10.23 18.77
N LEU A 27 5.16 9.48 17.78
CA LEU A 27 5.05 9.81 16.36
C LEU A 27 3.59 10.04 15.93
N PHE A 28 2.70 9.09 16.23
CA PHE A 28 1.29 9.21 15.84
C PHE A 28 0.56 10.35 16.55
N ARG A 29 0.96 10.69 17.78
CA ARG A 29 0.38 11.80 18.52
C ARG A 29 0.80 13.15 17.93
N ARG A 30 2.08 13.28 17.56
CA ARG A 30 2.59 14.43 16.82
C ARG A 30 1.87 14.63 15.50
N LEU A 31 1.70 13.57 14.69
CA LEU A 31 0.94 13.64 13.44
C LEU A 31 -0.53 14.06 13.63
N ILE A 32 -1.16 13.62 14.73
CA ILE A 32 -2.53 14.01 15.08
C ILE A 32 -2.60 15.51 15.37
N ASP A 33 -1.67 16.01 16.17
CA ASP A 33 -1.64 17.41 16.60
C ASP A 33 -1.28 18.34 15.41
N ASP A 34 -0.24 18.01 14.65
CA ASP A 34 0.25 18.82 13.52
C ASP A 34 -0.75 18.92 12.37
N LEU A 35 -1.50 17.84 12.11
CA LEU A 35 -2.46 17.77 10.99
C LEU A 35 -3.92 17.99 11.44
N GLY A 36 -4.16 18.28 12.72
CA GLY A 36 -5.50 18.47 13.28
C GLY A 36 -6.42 17.26 13.10
N LEU A 37 -5.86 16.05 13.22
CA LEU A 37 -6.60 14.79 13.05
C LEU A 37 -7.12 14.28 14.39
N ASN A 38 -7.96 13.25 14.31
CA ASN A 38 -8.23 12.36 15.45
C ASN A 38 -7.70 10.96 15.12
N GLN A 39 -7.64 10.07 16.12
CA GLN A 39 -7.10 8.71 15.92
C GLN A 39 -7.86 7.91 14.86
N ALA A 40 -9.18 8.07 14.75
CA ALA A 40 -9.98 7.36 13.74
C ALA A 40 -9.63 7.83 12.32
N ARG A 41 -9.47 9.14 12.13
CA ARG A 41 -9.07 9.72 10.85
C ARG A 41 -7.64 9.34 10.47
N LEU A 42 -6.70 9.34 11.42
CA LEU A 42 -5.34 8.84 11.21
C LEU A 42 -5.35 7.36 10.79
N ALA A 43 -6.11 6.52 11.49
CA ALA A 43 -6.24 5.10 11.17
C ALA A 43 -6.77 4.90 9.73
N ALA A 44 -7.78 5.67 9.35
CA ALA A 44 -8.36 5.63 8.00
C ALA A 44 -7.36 6.04 6.91
N VAL A 45 -6.58 7.11 7.12
CA VAL A 45 -5.54 7.54 6.18
C VAL A 45 -4.44 6.48 6.07
N LEU A 46 -4.00 5.91 7.21
CA LEU A 46 -2.99 4.85 7.23
C LEU A 46 -3.49 3.49 6.71
N GLY A 47 -4.80 3.30 6.54
CA GLY A 47 -5.39 2.01 6.21
C GLY A 47 -5.22 0.96 7.32
N LEU A 48 -5.21 1.42 8.58
CA LEU A 48 -5.17 0.60 9.79
C LEU A 48 -6.55 0.55 10.44
N SER A 49 -6.84 -0.53 11.15
CA SER A 49 -8.01 -0.55 12.04
C SER A 49 -7.72 0.28 13.30
N ALA A 50 -8.75 0.91 13.87
CA ALA A 50 -8.62 1.67 15.12
C ALA A 50 -8.02 0.83 16.28
N PRO A 51 -8.39 -0.46 16.47
CA PRO A 51 -7.74 -1.31 17.47
C PRO A 51 -6.24 -1.52 17.21
N MET A 52 -5.84 -1.71 15.94
CA MET A 52 -4.43 -1.89 15.58
C MET A 52 -3.62 -0.63 15.83
N LEU A 53 -4.18 0.55 15.53
CA LEU A 53 -3.55 1.83 15.85
C LEU A 53 -3.38 2.00 17.37
N SER A 54 -4.41 1.72 18.16
CA SER A 54 -4.37 1.79 19.63
C SER A 54 -3.31 0.86 20.23
N GLN A 55 -3.17 -0.36 19.72
CA GLN A 55 -2.14 -1.32 20.15
C GLN A 55 -0.72 -0.84 19.85
N LEU A 56 -0.50 -0.19 18.70
CA LEU A 56 0.80 0.38 18.34
C LEU A 56 1.11 1.61 19.23
N MET A 57 0.12 2.49 19.45
CA MET A 57 0.26 3.68 20.28
C MET A 57 0.53 3.36 21.76
N SER A 58 -0.10 2.31 22.29
CA SER A 58 0.10 1.87 23.67
C SER A 58 1.42 1.12 23.88
N GLY A 59 2.05 0.64 22.79
CA GLY A 59 3.23 -0.22 22.84
C GLY A 59 2.89 -1.69 23.11
N GLN A 60 1.63 -2.10 23.00
CA GLN A 60 1.25 -3.53 23.03
C GLN A 60 1.73 -4.26 21.77
N ARG A 61 1.94 -3.53 20.67
CA ARG A 61 2.47 -4.06 19.40
C ARG A 61 3.70 -3.28 18.96
N ALA A 62 4.81 -3.99 18.72
CA ALA A 62 6.07 -3.34 18.32
C ALA A 62 6.19 -3.08 16.81
N LYS A 63 5.60 -3.94 15.95
CA LYS A 63 5.85 -3.92 14.49
C LYS A 63 4.61 -3.55 13.67
N ILE A 64 4.83 -2.70 12.66
CA ILE A 64 3.91 -2.51 11.53
C ILE A 64 4.15 -3.63 10.51
N GLY A 65 3.19 -4.53 10.35
CA GLY A 65 3.35 -5.71 9.48
C GLY A 65 3.18 -5.43 7.98
N ASN A 66 2.58 -4.29 7.61
CA ASN A 66 2.31 -3.93 6.22
C ASN A 66 3.28 -2.83 5.76
N PRO A 67 4.16 -3.09 4.76
CA PRO A 67 5.09 -2.08 4.26
C PRO A 67 4.39 -0.86 3.66
N ALA A 68 3.18 -1.05 3.09
CA ALA A 68 2.38 0.07 2.58
C ALA A 68 1.96 1.03 3.69
N VAL A 69 1.70 0.53 4.90
CA VAL A 69 1.41 1.38 6.06
C VAL A 69 2.65 2.18 6.46
N VAL A 70 3.84 1.58 6.42
CA VAL A 70 5.10 2.29 6.70
C VAL A 70 5.31 3.43 5.70
N GLN A 71 5.05 3.17 4.41
CA GLN A 71 5.11 4.20 3.37
C GLN A 71 4.11 5.35 3.62
N ARG A 72 2.88 5.03 4.02
CA ARG A 72 1.89 6.07 4.40
C ARG A 72 2.31 6.87 5.64
N VAL A 73 2.94 6.23 6.61
CA VAL A 73 3.48 6.92 7.80
C VAL A 73 4.61 7.89 7.41
N GLN A 74 5.49 7.49 6.49
CA GLN A 74 6.54 8.39 5.97
C GLN A 74 5.95 9.56 5.19
N ALA A 75 5.00 9.31 4.30
CA ALA A 75 4.32 10.37 3.55
C ALA A 75 3.56 11.35 4.45
N LEU A 76 2.92 10.85 5.52
CA LEU A 76 2.26 11.71 6.50
C LEU A 76 3.25 12.55 7.31
N GLN A 77 4.42 12.02 7.67
CA GLN A 77 5.45 12.81 8.36
C GLN A 77 5.97 13.94 7.48
N GLU A 78 6.19 13.68 6.20
CA GLU A 78 6.60 14.70 5.24
C GLU A 78 5.49 15.75 5.03
N LEU A 79 4.22 15.35 5.02
CA LEU A 79 3.11 16.29 4.97
C LEU A 79 3.01 17.13 6.25
N SER A 80 3.25 16.51 7.41
CA SER A 80 3.27 17.17 8.73
C SER A 80 4.33 18.26 8.79
N SER A 81 5.55 17.98 8.32
CA SER A 81 6.63 18.96 8.29
C SER A 81 6.32 20.12 7.35
N GLN A 82 5.76 19.84 6.17
CA GLN A 82 5.35 20.88 5.22
C GLN A 82 4.22 21.77 5.74
N ALA A 83 3.25 21.18 6.47
CA ALA A 83 2.18 21.93 7.12
C ALA A 83 2.71 22.79 8.27
N ALA A 84 3.60 22.25 9.12
CA ALA A 84 4.24 22.98 10.21
C ALA A 84 5.07 24.16 9.71
N ASP A 85 5.76 24.01 8.58
CA ASP A 85 6.54 25.06 7.92
C ASP A 85 5.65 26.06 7.13
N GLY A 86 4.33 25.90 7.15
CA GLY A 86 3.38 26.76 6.44
C GLY A 86 3.44 26.66 4.91
N ARG A 87 4.13 25.64 4.36
CA ARG A 87 4.24 25.41 2.91
C ARG A 87 2.99 24.80 2.30
N VAL A 88 2.14 24.19 3.14
CA VAL A 88 0.91 23.51 2.74
C VAL A 88 -0.22 24.02 3.62
N SER A 89 -1.30 24.50 3.00
CA SER A 89 -2.51 24.92 3.70
C SER A 89 -3.31 23.71 4.23
N ALA A 90 -4.23 23.93 5.17
CA ALA A 90 -5.08 22.87 5.70
C ALA A 90 -5.94 22.18 4.62
N ALA A 91 -6.35 22.92 3.58
CA ALA A 91 -7.12 22.37 2.46
C ALA A 91 -6.25 21.44 1.59
N GLU A 92 -5.04 21.87 1.25
CA GLU A 92 -4.07 21.06 0.51
C GLU A 92 -3.64 19.83 1.33
N ALA A 93 -3.43 19.98 2.64
CA ALA A 93 -3.13 18.85 3.51
C ALA A 93 -4.25 17.80 3.48
N ALA A 94 -5.52 18.22 3.46
CA ALA A 94 -6.65 17.31 3.36
C ALA A 94 -6.68 16.53 2.03
N GLU A 95 -6.36 17.19 0.92
CA GLU A 95 -6.26 16.55 -0.40
C GLU A 95 -5.11 15.53 -0.44
N ARG A 96 -3.93 15.93 0.02
CA ARG A 96 -2.72 15.08 0.08
C ARG A 96 -2.92 13.87 0.98
N MET A 97 -3.69 13.99 2.07
CA MET A 97 -4.06 12.84 2.90
C MET A 97 -4.95 11.84 2.17
N GLU A 98 -5.91 12.30 1.36
CA GLU A 98 -6.71 11.41 0.51
C GLU A 98 -5.88 10.76 -0.59
N GLU A 99 -4.88 11.47 -1.15
CA GLU A 99 -3.89 10.86 -2.04
C GLU A 99 -3.08 9.77 -1.34
N ILE A 100 -2.56 9.99 -0.13
CA ILE A 100 -1.80 9.00 0.65
C ILE A 100 -2.64 7.75 0.95
N LYS A 101 -3.93 7.95 1.25
CA LYS A 101 -4.89 6.87 1.45
C LYS A 101 -5.07 6.05 0.16
N LYS A 102 -5.18 6.72 -0.99
CA LYS A 102 -5.38 6.11 -2.32
C LYS A 102 -4.11 5.53 -2.94
N SER A 103 -2.94 6.10 -2.69
CA SER A 103 -1.68 5.77 -3.39
C SER A 103 -1.19 4.36 -3.09
N ALA A 104 -1.51 3.84 -1.90
CA ALA A 104 -1.30 2.44 -1.54
C ALA A 104 -2.56 1.56 -1.74
N GLY A 105 -3.60 2.11 -2.36
CA GLY A 105 -4.84 1.46 -2.79
C GLY A 105 -4.80 0.96 -4.24
N GLY A 106 -3.65 0.99 -4.91
CA GLY A 106 -3.42 0.28 -6.18
C GLY A 106 -3.43 -1.25 -6.04
N SER A 107 -3.74 -1.78 -4.86
CA SER A 107 -3.93 -3.21 -4.65
C SER A 107 -5.02 -3.49 -3.61
N VAL A 108 -5.91 -4.40 -3.99
CA VAL A 108 -6.73 -5.28 -3.14
C VAL A 108 -8.08 -4.74 -2.62
N LEU A 109 -9.04 -4.53 -3.52
CA LEU A 109 -10.45 -4.84 -3.23
C LEU A 109 -11.11 -5.59 -4.40
N ASN A 110 -10.73 -6.86 -4.55
CA ASN A 110 -11.75 -7.90 -4.66
C ASN A 110 -11.59 -8.77 -3.41
N SER A 111 -12.39 -8.44 -2.40
CA SER A 111 -12.39 -9.07 -1.10
C SER A 111 -13.04 -10.45 -1.18
N THR A 112 -12.23 -11.49 -1.23
CA THR A 112 -12.57 -12.82 -0.69
C THR A 112 -11.28 -13.47 -0.24
N GLN A 113 -11.20 -13.73 1.08
CA GLN A 113 -10.37 -14.73 1.77
C GLN A 113 -9.06 -15.14 1.09
N THR A 114 -7.93 -15.02 1.81
CA THR A 114 -7.12 -16.19 2.20
C THR A 114 -6.02 -15.76 3.17
N THR A 115 -5.94 -16.49 4.26
CA THR A 115 -4.88 -16.56 5.26
C THR A 115 -3.47 -16.65 4.65
N ALA A 116 -2.53 -15.92 5.24
CA ALA A 116 -1.10 -16.20 5.37
C ALA A 116 -0.35 -16.94 4.24
N SER A 117 0.67 -16.29 3.68
CA SER A 117 1.98 -16.92 3.51
C SER A 117 3.07 -15.87 3.23
N THR A 118 4.09 -15.87 4.09
CA THR A 118 5.42 -15.37 3.79
C THR A 118 5.96 -16.11 2.56
N GLY A 119 6.22 -15.39 1.47
CA GLY A 119 6.81 -15.92 0.26
C GLY A 119 6.91 -14.83 -0.80
N ALA A 120 7.90 -14.94 -1.69
CA ALA A 120 8.05 -14.08 -2.87
C ALA A 120 6.70 -13.89 -3.61
N PRO A 121 6.48 -12.77 -4.31
CA PRO A 121 5.25 -12.56 -5.06
C PRO A 121 5.03 -13.75 -6.00
N THR A 122 3.88 -14.43 -5.89
CA THR A 122 3.55 -15.54 -6.78
C THR A 122 3.45 -15.03 -8.22
N VAL A 123 3.87 -15.81 -9.22
CA VAL A 123 3.78 -15.44 -10.65
C VAL A 123 2.37 -14.94 -11.01
N ARG A 124 1.34 -15.61 -10.48
CA ARG A 124 -0.07 -15.21 -10.61
C ARG A 124 -0.36 -13.80 -10.10
N ARG A 125 0.31 -13.34 -9.05
CA ARG A 125 0.17 -11.99 -8.52
C ARG A 125 0.77 -10.97 -9.48
N VAL A 126 2.00 -11.21 -9.95
CA VAL A 126 2.70 -10.32 -10.90
C VAL A 126 1.90 -10.16 -12.18
N VAL A 127 1.40 -11.28 -12.74
CA VAL A 127 0.58 -11.27 -13.95
C VAL A 127 -0.69 -10.45 -13.75
N ARG A 128 -1.39 -10.61 -12.63
CA ARG A 128 -2.58 -9.80 -12.33
C ARG A 128 -2.27 -8.31 -12.20
N GLU A 129 -1.12 -7.96 -11.64
CA GLU A 129 -0.68 -6.55 -11.55
C GLU A 129 -0.46 -5.96 -12.95
N ILE A 130 0.20 -6.70 -13.87
CA ILE A 130 0.38 -6.31 -15.27
C ILE A 130 -0.97 -6.14 -15.99
N GLN A 131 -1.87 -7.13 -15.86
CA GLN A 131 -3.20 -7.07 -16.47
C GLN A 131 -3.98 -5.88 -15.93
N SER A 132 -3.92 -5.62 -14.62
CA SER A 132 -4.59 -4.48 -13.98
C SER A 132 -4.04 -3.15 -14.49
N LEU A 133 -2.73 -3.03 -14.70
CA LEU A 133 -2.11 -1.81 -15.20
C LEU A 133 -2.59 -1.51 -16.64
N LEU A 134 -2.53 -2.49 -17.54
CA LEU A 134 -3.03 -2.35 -18.90
C LEU A 134 -4.51 -1.92 -18.93
N ARG A 135 -5.33 -2.55 -18.10
CA ARG A 135 -6.77 -2.25 -17.98
C ARG A 135 -7.09 -0.90 -17.34
N SER A 136 -6.16 -0.32 -16.60
CA SER A 136 -6.31 1.04 -16.06
C SER A 136 -6.06 2.11 -17.12
N VAL A 137 -5.31 1.78 -18.18
CA VAL A 137 -4.97 2.70 -19.27
C VAL A 137 -6.06 2.74 -20.33
N ALA A 138 -6.64 1.59 -20.67
CA ALA A 138 -7.67 1.50 -21.71
C ALA A 138 -8.62 0.31 -21.49
N ALA A 139 -9.80 0.34 -22.14
CA ALA A 139 -10.75 -0.75 -22.06
C ALA A 139 -10.28 -1.98 -22.86
N ALA A 140 -10.95 -3.11 -22.65
CA ALA A 140 -10.63 -4.38 -23.33
C ALA A 140 -10.54 -4.23 -24.85
N GLY A 141 -11.56 -3.58 -25.43
CA GLY A 141 -11.71 -3.40 -26.87
C GLY A 141 -10.59 -2.53 -27.42
N ASP A 142 -10.35 -1.37 -26.81
CA ASP A 142 -9.28 -0.45 -27.22
C ASP A 142 -7.90 -1.12 -27.22
N ILE A 143 -7.62 -1.99 -26.24
CA ILE A 143 -6.34 -2.73 -26.17
C ILE A 143 -6.24 -3.77 -27.30
N ILE A 144 -7.36 -4.42 -27.67
CA ILE A 144 -7.40 -5.35 -28.80
C ILE A 144 -7.19 -4.60 -30.12
N ASP A 145 -7.88 -3.46 -30.30
CA ASP A 145 -7.75 -2.64 -31.51
C ASP A 145 -6.30 -2.12 -31.68
N ALA A 146 -5.67 -1.70 -30.57
CA ALA A 146 -4.26 -1.33 -30.56
C ALA A 146 -3.35 -2.51 -30.90
N ALA A 147 -3.63 -3.71 -30.38
CA ALA A 147 -2.88 -4.92 -30.72
C ALA A 147 -3.01 -5.27 -32.21
N ASP A 148 -4.20 -5.15 -32.79
CA ASP A 148 -4.46 -5.43 -34.20
C ASP A 148 -3.74 -4.44 -35.11
N SER A 149 -3.66 -3.17 -34.72
CA SER A 149 -2.84 -2.16 -35.39
C SER A 149 -1.34 -2.46 -35.34
N LEU A 150 -0.84 -3.05 -34.25
CA LEU A 150 0.58 -3.34 -34.05
C LEU A 150 1.01 -4.66 -34.72
N ALA A 151 0.09 -5.62 -34.87
CA ALA A 151 0.39 -6.97 -35.35
C ALA A 151 1.20 -7.06 -36.65
N PRO A 152 1.00 -6.20 -37.68
CA PRO A 152 1.76 -6.29 -38.93
C PRO A 152 3.25 -5.93 -38.78
N ALA A 153 3.59 -5.04 -37.83
CA ALA A 153 4.95 -4.54 -37.64
C ALA A 153 5.64 -5.18 -36.43
N HIS A 154 4.87 -5.49 -35.38
CA HIS A 154 5.36 -5.97 -34.08
C HIS A 154 4.45 -7.07 -33.54
N PRO A 155 4.51 -8.29 -34.11
CA PRO A 155 3.61 -9.38 -33.75
C PRO A 155 3.72 -9.79 -32.27
N GLU A 156 4.93 -9.78 -31.69
CA GLU A 156 5.16 -10.13 -30.28
C GLU A 156 4.54 -9.12 -29.31
N LEU A 157 4.57 -7.82 -29.64
CA LEU A 157 3.94 -6.79 -28.83
C LEU A 157 2.41 -6.86 -28.92
N ALA A 158 1.88 -7.16 -30.11
CA ALA A 158 0.45 -7.40 -30.29
C ALA A 158 -0.01 -8.61 -29.48
N GLU A 159 0.76 -9.70 -29.46
CA GLU A 159 0.48 -10.87 -28.64
C GLU A 159 0.46 -10.53 -27.14
N PHE A 160 1.47 -9.79 -26.66
CA PHE A 160 1.52 -9.33 -25.27
C PHE A 160 0.25 -8.52 -24.91
N LEU A 161 -0.13 -7.56 -25.74
CA LEU A 161 -1.34 -6.75 -25.49
C LEU A 161 -2.61 -7.60 -25.47
N ARG A 162 -2.75 -8.60 -26.35
CA ARG A 162 -3.90 -9.51 -26.33
C ARG A 162 -3.90 -10.38 -25.08
N VAL A 163 -2.77 -10.97 -24.72
CA VAL A 163 -2.64 -11.91 -23.60
C VAL A 163 -2.85 -11.21 -22.24
N TYR A 164 -2.18 -10.08 -22.02
CA TYR A 164 -2.25 -9.36 -20.75
C TYR A 164 -3.37 -8.32 -20.71
N GLY A 165 -3.73 -7.74 -21.86
CA GLY A 165 -4.75 -6.72 -21.96
C GLY A 165 -6.16 -7.26 -22.19
N ALA A 166 -6.35 -8.41 -22.83
CA ALA A 166 -7.68 -8.97 -23.11
C ALA A 166 -7.90 -10.41 -22.62
N GLY A 167 -6.83 -11.16 -22.41
CA GLY A 167 -6.84 -12.59 -22.10
C GLY A 167 -7.17 -12.94 -20.64
N ARG A 168 -7.41 -14.24 -20.40
CA ARG A 168 -7.62 -14.76 -19.04
C ARG A 168 -6.30 -14.83 -18.31
N THR A 169 -6.33 -14.65 -16.98
CA THR A 169 -5.12 -14.70 -16.15
C THR A 169 -4.36 -16.02 -16.27
N ALA A 170 -5.02 -17.14 -16.54
CA ALA A 170 -4.35 -18.43 -16.74
C ALA A 170 -3.45 -18.43 -17.99
N ASP A 171 -3.94 -17.84 -19.08
CA ASP A 171 -3.23 -17.76 -20.36
C ASP A 171 -2.02 -16.80 -20.22
N ALA A 172 -2.20 -15.70 -19.49
CA ALA A 172 -1.13 -14.75 -19.19
C ALA A 172 -0.05 -15.30 -18.24
N VAL A 173 -0.40 -16.21 -17.33
CA VAL A 173 0.59 -16.91 -16.48
C VAL A 173 1.44 -17.86 -17.30
N ALA A 174 0.83 -18.66 -18.17
CA ALA A 174 1.57 -19.55 -19.06
C ALA A 174 2.52 -18.78 -19.99
N HIS A 175 2.06 -17.64 -20.53
CA HIS A 175 2.90 -16.76 -21.34
C HIS A 175 4.05 -16.15 -20.53
N TYR A 176 3.82 -15.76 -19.27
CA TYR A 176 4.86 -15.19 -18.40
C TYR A 176 5.94 -16.22 -18.06
N GLU A 177 5.53 -17.45 -17.72
CA GLU A 177 6.46 -18.54 -17.38
C GLU A 177 7.31 -18.97 -18.58
N ALA A 178 6.72 -19.02 -19.78
CA ALA A 178 7.43 -19.35 -21.01
C ALA A 178 8.48 -18.30 -21.44
N HIS A 179 8.35 -17.04 -20.99
CA HIS A 179 9.29 -15.96 -21.31
C HIS A 179 10.33 -15.69 -20.19
N GLN A 180 10.19 -16.34 -19.03
CA GLN A 180 11.14 -16.26 -17.92
C GLN A 180 12.19 -17.39 -17.95
N SER A 181 11.96 -18.44 -18.75
CA SER A 181 12.88 -19.58 -18.97
C SER A 181 13.87 -19.30 -20.09
#